data_AF-X1CSB0-F1
#
_entry.id   AF-X1CSB0-F1
#
_cell.length_a   1.000
_cell.length_b   1.000
_cell.length_c   1.000
_cell.angle_alpha   90.00
_cell.angle_beta   90.00
_cell.angle_gamma   90.00
#
_symmetry.space_group_name_H-M   'P 1'
#
loop_
_entity.id
_entity.type
_entity.pdbx_description
1 polymer ?
#
loop_
_entity_poly.entity_id
_entity_poly.type
_entity_poly.pdbx_seq_one_letter_code
_entity_poly.pdbx_strand_id
1 'polypeptide(L)'
;AHVLASLIGPGLGGTLFSIGGIFLPGLFAAGLSVFTMIITIFILEETWPKSKRQVTQEITPKIIIKIRKNKNAMFYLVLWGFHTASFMIAMVSFSFFAEIVFGVGPYEIGILLMIAGILRVLVRFTLFKPTITKLGENNAIKFGLGIFFVSFLIIGFSINVIMLFAMILFISFAASLTRGPLNSKISQSVSPREQGKINGYSSGLDSFAQIIGPLTATFMLGFF
;
A
#
# COMPACT_ATOMS: atom_id res chain seq x y z
N ALA A 1 5.07 -9.23 5.90
CA ALA A 1 3.72 -8.95 6.43
C ALA A 1 2.79 -8.36 5.38
N HIS A 2 2.97 -7.10 4.92
CA HIS A 2 2.02 -6.43 4.01
C HIS A 2 1.60 -7.22 2.76
N VAL A 3 2.55 -7.86 2.07
CA VAL A 3 2.24 -8.59 0.82
C VAL A 3 1.40 -9.85 1.10
N LEU A 4 1.69 -10.56 2.19
CA LEU A 4 0.92 -11.74 2.61
C LEU A 4 -0.48 -11.34 3.10
N ALA A 5 -0.59 -10.23 3.81
CA ALA A 5 -1.89 -9.69 4.21
C ALA A 5 -2.74 -9.28 3.00
N SER A 6 -2.14 -8.67 1.97
CA SER A 6 -2.84 -8.36 0.72
C SER A 6 -3.23 -9.59 -0.11
N LEU A 7 -2.53 -10.71 0.07
CA LEU A 7 -2.87 -11.99 -0.55
C LEU A 7 -4.06 -12.63 0.16
N ILE A 8 -3.94 -12.84 1.47
CA ILE A 8 -4.88 -13.65 2.23
C ILE A 8 -6.15 -12.86 2.57
N GLY A 9 -6.02 -11.56 2.84
CA GLY A 9 -7.08 -10.70 3.37
C GLY A 9 -8.33 -10.64 2.49
N PRO A 10 -8.25 -10.25 1.21
CA PRO A 10 -9.43 -10.11 0.35
C PRO A 10 -10.18 -11.43 0.12
N GLY A 11 -9.45 -12.53 -0.09
CA GLY A 11 -10.06 -13.85 -0.31
C GLY A 11 -10.80 -14.36 0.93
N LEU A 12 -10.16 -14.28 2.10
CA LEU A 12 -10.82 -14.63 3.37
C LEU A 12 -11.98 -13.68 3.68
N GLY A 13 -11.80 -12.37 3.46
CA GLY A 13 -12.83 -11.37 3.70
C GLY A 13 -14.08 -11.58 2.84
N GLY A 14 -13.91 -11.80 1.55
CA GLY A 14 -15.01 -12.10 0.62
C GLY A 14 -15.73 -13.40 0.96
N THR A 15 -14.98 -14.44 1.34
CA THR A 15 -15.56 -15.74 1.76
C THR A 15 -16.33 -15.63 3.08
N LEU A 16 -15.80 -14.89 4.06
CA LEU A 16 -16.50 -14.66 5.32
C LEU A 16 -17.76 -13.81 5.09
N PHE A 17 -17.69 -12.84 4.18
CA PHE A 17 -18.86 -12.03 3.79
C PHE A 17 -19.97 -12.87 3.16
N SER A 18 -19.64 -13.82 2.28
CA SER A 18 -20.65 -14.68 1.65
C SER A 18 -21.36 -15.61 2.64
N ILE A 19 -20.72 -15.97 3.77
CA ILE A 19 -21.29 -16.88 4.77
C ILE A 19 -22.16 -16.12 5.78
N GLY A 20 -21.68 -14.98 6.29
CA GLY A 20 -22.30 -14.30 7.43
C GLY A 20 -22.53 -12.80 7.23
N GLY A 21 -22.50 -12.33 5.98
CA GLY A 21 -22.67 -10.92 5.64
C GLY A 21 -21.57 -10.03 6.22
N ILE A 22 -21.90 -8.76 6.45
CA ILE A 22 -20.92 -7.75 6.84
C ILE A 22 -20.30 -7.95 8.23
N PHE A 23 -20.98 -8.69 9.12
CA PHE A 23 -20.51 -8.89 10.51
C PHE A 23 -19.34 -9.86 10.62
N LEU A 24 -19.34 -10.92 9.80
CA LEU A 24 -18.41 -12.04 9.97
C LEU A 24 -16.94 -11.66 9.68
N PRO A 25 -16.62 -10.91 8.60
CA PRO A 25 -15.26 -10.40 8.39
C PRO A 25 -14.77 -9.52 9.55
N GLY A 26 -15.65 -8.69 10.12
CA GLY A 26 -15.34 -7.80 11.23
C GLY A 26 -15.02 -8.55 12.52
N LEU A 27 -15.87 -9.51 12.89
CA LEU A 27 -15.66 -10.34 14.09
C LEU A 27 -14.38 -11.19 13.97
N PHE A 28 -14.10 -11.74 12.79
CA PHE A 28 -12.88 -12.50 12.55
C PHE A 28 -11.63 -11.62 12.69
N ALA A 29 -11.64 -10.41 12.13
CA ALA A 29 -10.55 -9.45 12.28
C ALA A 29 -10.33 -9.03 13.74
N ALA A 30 -11.40 -8.88 14.52
CA ALA A 30 -11.32 -8.59 15.96
C ALA A 30 -10.67 -9.76 16.73
N GLY A 31 -11.07 -11.00 16.46
CA GLY A 31 -10.46 -12.20 17.05
C GLY A 31 -8.97 -12.32 16.73
N LEU A 32 -8.58 -12.09 15.47
CA LEU A 32 -7.17 -12.10 15.05
C LEU A 32 -6.35 -10.99 15.74
N SER A 33 -6.96 -9.85 16.02
CA SER A 33 -6.32 -8.73 16.74
C SER A 33 -6.06 -9.08 18.21
N VAL A 34 -7.03 -9.68 18.90
CA VAL A 34 -6.86 -10.17 20.28
C VAL A 34 -5.78 -11.25 20.33
N PHE A 35 -5.80 -12.19 19.38
CA PHE A 35 -4.78 -13.23 19.26
C PHE A 35 -3.38 -12.64 19.07
N THR A 36 -3.23 -11.64 18.20
CA THR A 36 -1.96 -10.94 17.97
C THR A 36 -1.50 -10.18 19.21
N MET A 37 -2.43 -9.57 19.96
CA MET A 37 -2.13 -8.90 21.23
C MET A 37 -1.58 -9.87 22.27
N ILE A 38 -2.20 -11.03 22.42
CA ILE A 38 -1.75 -12.10 23.33
C ILE A 38 -0.32 -12.55 22.96
N ILE A 39 -0.09 -12.87 21.67
CA ILE A 39 1.25 -13.24 21.19
C ILE A 39 2.27 -12.15 21.50
N THR A 40 1.92 -10.88 21.27
CA THR A 40 2.83 -9.75 21.50
C THR A 40 3.21 -9.64 22.98
N ILE A 41 2.27 -9.85 23.90
CA ILE A 41 2.52 -9.78 25.35
C ILE A 41 3.47 -10.89 25.82
N PHE A 42 3.32 -12.10 25.29
CA PHE A 42 4.05 -13.28 25.80
C PHE A 42 5.34 -13.59 25.03
N ILE A 43 5.42 -13.27 23.74
CA ILE A 43 6.52 -13.70 22.85
C ILE A 43 7.44 -12.55 22.47
N LEU A 44 6.94 -11.31 22.37
CA LEU A 44 7.76 -10.22 21.85
C LEU A 44 8.71 -9.68 22.92
N GLU A 45 9.98 -10.03 22.79
CA GLU A 45 11.04 -9.44 23.61
C GLU A 45 11.35 -8.00 23.17
N GLU A 46 11.56 -7.13 24.15
CA GLU A 46 11.91 -5.74 23.93
C GLU A 46 13.27 -5.62 23.23
N THR A 47 13.26 -5.17 21.98
CA THR A 47 14.45 -5.13 21.11
C THR A 47 15.35 -3.92 21.40
N TRP A 48 14.85 -2.88 22.08
CA TRP A 48 15.63 -1.66 22.32
C TRP A 48 16.43 -1.71 23.64
N PRO A 49 17.75 -1.47 23.61
CA PRO A 49 18.59 -1.50 24.80
C PRO A 49 18.09 -0.52 25.87
N LYS A 50 18.01 -0.97 27.13
CA LYS A 50 17.62 -0.14 28.28
C LYS A 50 18.42 1.18 28.35
N SER A 51 19.70 1.12 28.02
CA SER A 51 20.63 2.28 28.02
C SER A 51 20.35 3.33 26.94
N LYS A 52 19.67 2.96 25.85
CA LYS A 52 19.29 3.86 24.74
C LYS A 52 17.84 4.32 24.82
N ARG A 53 17.10 3.93 25.84
CA ARG A 53 15.78 4.47 26.12
C ARG A 53 15.99 5.93 26.49
N GLN A 54 15.55 6.84 25.64
CA GLN A 54 15.49 8.25 26.04
C GLN A 54 14.57 8.30 27.26
N VAL A 55 15.11 8.75 28.39
CA VAL A 55 14.27 9.25 29.49
C VAL A 55 13.35 10.27 28.85
N THR A 56 12.04 10.13 29.02
CA THR A 56 11.02 11.03 28.50
C THR A 56 11.33 12.44 29.01
N GLN A 57 12.22 13.15 28.32
CA GLN A 57 12.42 14.57 28.51
C GLN A 57 11.11 15.19 28.09
N GLU A 58 10.57 16.07 28.95
CA GLU A 58 9.38 16.86 28.66
C GLU A 58 9.42 17.30 27.20
N ILE A 59 8.49 16.75 26.41
CA ILE A 59 8.39 17.03 24.98
C ILE A 59 7.86 18.46 24.89
N THR A 60 8.74 19.44 25.06
CA THR A 60 8.52 20.72 24.41
C THR A 60 8.54 20.42 22.91
N PRO A 61 7.48 20.74 22.14
CA PRO A 61 7.45 20.47 20.72
C PRO A 61 8.36 21.47 19.99
N LYS A 62 9.67 21.42 20.27
CA LYS A 62 10.72 22.24 19.66
C LYS A 62 11.70 21.34 18.93
N ILE A 63 11.18 20.48 18.07
CA ILE A 63 11.93 20.07 16.91
C ILE A 63 11.15 20.60 15.72
N ILE A 64 11.33 21.89 15.44
CA ILE A 64 10.89 22.51 14.19
C ILE A 64 11.67 21.79 13.11
N ILE A 65 10.99 20.89 12.43
CA ILE A 65 11.66 20.03 11.48
C ILE A 65 12.03 20.86 10.26
N LYS A 66 13.33 20.91 9.97
CA LYS A 66 13.86 21.46 8.71
C LYS A 66 13.65 20.51 7.53
N ILE A 67 12.69 19.56 7.55
CA ILE A 67 12.37 18.69 6.38
C ILE A 67 12.03 19.56 5.17
N ARG A 68 11.34 20.69 5.37
CA ARG A 68 11.12 21.69 4.30
C ARG A 68 12.42 22.20 3.66
N LYS A 69 13.54 22.21 4.40
CA LYS A 69 14.87 22.59 3.90
C LYS A 69 15.64 21.41 3.32
N ASN A 70 15.28 20.17 3.66
CA ASN A 70 15.85 18.97 3.06
C ASN A 70 15.12 18.66 1.75
N LYS A 71 15.70 19.14 0.63
CA LYS A 71 15.12 18.98 -0.70
C LYS A 71 14.88 17.51 -1.08
N ASN A 72 15.78 16.59 -0.67
CA ASN A 72 15.63 15.17 -0.98
C ASN A 72 14.47 14.54 -0.20
N ALA A 73 14.37 14.80 1.10
CA ALA A 73 13.26 14.30 1.91
C ALA A 73 11.91 14.81 1.41
N MET A 74 11.83 16.12 1.07
CA MET A 74 10.63 16.70 0.50
C MET A 74 10.28 16.09 -0.86
N PHE A 75 11.26 15.91 -1.74
CA PHE A 75 11.05 15.30 -3.04
C PHE A 75 10.44 13.89 -2.91
N TYR A 76 11.01 13.02 -2.07
CA TYR A 76 10.49 11.67 -1.89
C TYR A 76 9.14 11.63 -1.18
N LEU A 77 8.87 12.54 -0.24
CA LEU A 77 7.54 12.66 0.39
C LEU A 77 6.47 13.11 -0.60
N VAL A 78 6.77 14.11 -1.44
CA VAL A 78 5.83 14.56 -2.49
C VAL A 78 5.57 13.43 -3.47
N LEU A 79 6.62 12.75 -3.92
CA LEU A 79 6.50 11.61 -4.83
C LEU A 79 5.68 10.47 -4.20
N TRP A 80 5.87 10.19 -2.91
CA TRP A 80 5.06 9.22 -2.15
C TRP A 80 3.61 9.63 -2.06
N GLY A 81 3.33 10.91 -1.77
CA GLY A 81 1.98 11.47 -1.71
C GLY A 81 1.23 11.29 -3.02
N PHE A 82 1.81 11.70 -4.15
CA PHE A 82 1.21 11.50 -5.47
C PHE A 82 1.03 10.03 -5.81
N HIS A 83 2.04 9.20 -5.52
CA HIS A 83 1.97 7.76 -5.76
C HIS A 83 0.81 7.13 -4.98
N THR A 84 0.70 7.39 -3.68
CA THR A 84 -0.31 6.75 -2.82
C THR A 84 -1.72 7.29 -3.09
N ALA A 85 -1.87 8.60 -3.38
CA ALA A 85 -3.14 9.17 -3.83
C ALA A 85 -3.62 8.56 -5.15
N SER A 86 -2.76 8.53 -6.18
CA SER A 86 -3.11 7.97 -7.49
C SER A 86 -3.46 6.49 -7.39
N PHE A 87 -2.70 5.74 -6.59
CA PHE A 87 -2.96 4.32 -6.36
C PHE A 87 -4.30 4.09 -5.65
N MET A 88 -4.66 4.89 -4.65
CA MET A 88 -5.94 4.76 -3.95
C MET A 88 -7.13 5.12 -4.84
N ILE A 89 -7.03 6.19 -5.64
CA ILE A 89 -8.07 6.55 -6.62
C ILE A 89 -8.27 5.39 -7.60
N ALA A 90 -7.18 4.84 -8.16
CA ALA A 90 -7.25 3.73 -9.10
C ALA A 90 -7.84 2.46 -8.48
N MET A 91 -7.45 2.11 -7.26
CA MET A 91 -7.98 0.93 -6.56
C MET A 91 -9.48 1.03 -6.28
N VAL A 92 -9.96 2.18 -5.81
CA VAL A 92 -11.40 2.37 -5.56
C VAL A 92 -12.18 2.37 -6.88
N SER A 93 -11.69 3.11 -7.88
CA SER A 93 -12.31 3.14 -9.21
C SER A 93 -12.37 1.76 -9.84
N PHE A 94 -11.33 0.94 -9.65
CA PHE A 94 -11.27 -0.42 -10.18
C PHE A 94 -12.38 -1.31 -9.60
N SER A 95 -12.64 -1.26 -8.29
CA SER A 95 -13.70 -2.07 -7.68
C SER A 95 -15.08 -1.74 -8.28
N PHE A 96 -15.40 -0.45 -8.42
CA PHE A 96 -16.65 -0.01 -9.05
C PHE A 96 -16.70 -0.31 -10.54
N PHE A 97 -15.60 -0.08 -11.27
CA PHE A 97 -15.50 -0.43 -12.68
C PHE A 97 -15.73 -1.92 -12.91
N ALA A 98 -15.16 -2.77 -12.05
CA ALA A 98 -15.35 -4.20 -12.14
C ALA A 98 -16.83 -4.57 -11.99
N GLU A 99 -17.50 -4.02 -10.99
CA GLU A 99 -18.93 -4.22 -10.75
C GLU A 99 -19.79 -3.73 -11.93
N ILE A 100 -19.58 -2.50 -12.41
CA ILE A 100 -20.38 -1.88 -13.47
C ILE A 100 -20.19 -2.58 -14.82
N VAL A 101 -18.94 -2.89 -15.19
CA VAL A 101 -18.61 -3.39 -16.54
C VAL A 101 -18.72 -4.91 -16.64
N PHE A 102 -18.33 -5.64 -15.59
CA PHE A 102 -18.33 -7.10 -15.61
C PHE A 102 -19.47 -7.73 -14.80
N GLY A 103 -20.30 -6.92 -14.12
CA GLY A 103 -21.42 -7.41 -13.31
C GLY A 103 -20.98 -8.28 -12.13
N VAL A 104 -19.73 -8.12 -11.67
CA VAL A 104 -19.16 -8.95 -10.61
C VAL A 104 -19.52 -8.41 -9.22
N GLY A 105 -19.84 -9.30 -8.29
CA GLY A 105 -20.19 -8.94 -6.92
C GLY A 105 -18.98 -8.88 -5.98
N PRO A 106 -19.21 -8.62 -4.67
CA PRO A 106 -18.15 -8.52 -3.67
C PRO A 106 -17.28 -9.77 -3.52
N TYR A 107 -17.87 -10.97 -3.74
CA TYR A 107 -17.16 -12.24 -3.65
C TYR A 107 -16.14 -12.39 -4.79
N GLU A 108 -16.58 -12.15 -6.03
CA GLU A 108 -15.75 -12.20 -7.22
C GLU A 108 -14.64 -11.14 -7.18
N ILE A 109 -14.96 -9.92 -6.73
CA ILE A 109 -13.97 -8.87 -6.48
C ILE A 109 -12.94 -9.34 -5.44
N GLY A 110 -13.39 -9.98 -4.35
CA GLY A 110 -12.51 -10.59 -3.35
C GLY A 110 -11.55 -11.62 -3.94
N ILE A 111 -12.02 -12.49 -4.83
CA ILE A 111 -11.19 -13.46 -5.56
C ILE A 111 -10.20 -12.74 -6.49
N LEU A 112 -10.64 -11.76 -7.25
CA LEU A 112 -9.78 -10.98 -8.15
C LEU A 112 -8.65 -10.30 -7.38
N LEU A 113 -8.96 -9.71 -6.23
CA LEU A 113 -7.98 -9.09 -5.34
C LEU A 113 -7.04 -10.12 -4.69
N MET A 114 -7.54 -11.32 -4.35
CA MET A 114 -6.70 -12.42 -3.87
C MET A 114 -5.71 -12.85 -4.95
N ILE A 115 -6.16 -13.06 -6.18
CA ILE A 115 -5.29 -13.40 -7.33
C ILE A 115 -4.28 -12.28 -7.57
N ALA A 116 -4.70 -11.01 -7.51
CA ALA A 116 -3.79 -9.87 -7.57
C ALA A 116 -2.71 -9.94 -6.48
N GLY A 117 -3.09 -10.34 -5.26
CA GLY A 117 -2.17 -10.61 -4.16
C GLY A 117 -1.19 -11.75 -4.45
N ILE A 118 -1.64 -12.87 -5.03
CA ILE A 118 -0.77 -14.00 -5.45
C ILE A 118 0.25 -13.51 -6.46
N LEU A 119 -0.20 -12.82 -7.50
CA LEU A 119 0.65 -12.29 -8.56
C LEU A 119 1.66 -11.29 -7.97
N ARG A 120 1.23 -10.44 -7.04
CA ARG A 120 2.13 -9.51 -6.34
C ARG A 120 3.19 -10.21 -5.50
N VAL A 121 2.83 -11.29 -4.79
CA VAL A 121 3.79 -12.15 -4.08
C VAL A 121 4.79 -12.72 -5.07
N LEU A 122 4.30 -13.39 -6.12
CA LEU A 122 5.13 -14.02 -7.13
C LEU A 122 6.14 -13.03 -7.71
N VAL A 123 5.66 -11.91 -8.23
CA VAL A 123 6.48 -10.86 -8.81
C VAL A 123 7.47 -10.26 -7.82
N ARG A 124 7.06 -10.07 -6.55
CA ARG A 124 7.93 -9.54 -5.49
C ARG A 124 9.06 -10.51 -5.14
N PHE A 125 8.87 -11.81 -5.24
CA PHE A 125 9.90 -12.81 -4.93
C PHE A 125 10.73 -13.21 -6.16
N THR A 126 10.21 -13.09 -7.38
CA THR A 126 10.91 -13.50 -8.60
C THR A 126 11.58 -12.34 -9.34
N LEU A 127 10.83 -11.28 -9.67
CA LEU A 127 11.30 -10.22 -10.57
C LEU A 127 11.92 -9.03 -9.81
N PHE A 128 11.44 -8.74 -8.60
CA PHE A 128 11.89 -7.57 -7.85
C PHE A 128 13.41 -7.52 -7.63
N LYS A 129 14.00 -8.58 -7.09
CA LYS A 129 15.44 -8.60 -6.75
C LYS A 129 16.31 -8.46 -8.01
N PRO A 130 16.13 -9.25 -9.09
CA PRO A 130 16.86 -9.07 -10.33
C PRO A 130 16.70 -7.68 -10.97
N THR A 131 15.50 -7.09 -10.92
CA THR A 131 15.27 -5.77 -11.50
C THR A 131 15.96 -4.68 -10.69
N ILE A 132 15.88 -4.73 -9.36
CA ILE A 132 16.54 -3.76 -8.48
C ILE A 132 18.06 -3.84 -8.57
N THR A 133 18.64 -5.05 -8.66
CA THR A 133 20.10 -5.20 -8.79
C THR A 133 20.62 -4.68 -10.13
N LYS A 134 19.85 -4.81 -11.21
CA LYS A 134 20.22 -4.32 -12.54
C LYS A 134 20.02 -2.82 -12.73
N LEU A 135 18.89 -2.28 -12.27
CA LEU A 135 18.52 -0.87 -12.52
C LEU A 135 18.97 0.08 -11.41
N GLY A 136 19.16 -0.42 -10.19
CA GLY A 136 19.27 0.39 -8.98
C GLY A 136 17.92 0.96 -8.54
N GLU A 137 17.84 1.44 -7.29
CA GLU A 137 16.58 1.91 -6.69
C GLU A 137 15.92 3.05 -7.47
N ASN A 138 16.68 4.09 -7.86
CA ASN A 138 16.11 5.28 -8.51
C ASN A 138 15.52 4.98 -9.88
N ASN A 139 16.20 4.17 -10.70
CA ASN A 139 15.70 3.82 -12.02
C ASN A 139 14.56 2.80 -11.93
N ALA A 140 14.60 1.88 -10.95
CA ALA A 140 13.48 0.98 -10.69
C ALA A 140 12.21 1.75 -10.30
N ILE A 141 12.31 2.80 -9.47
CA ILE A 141 11.17 3.68 -9.14
C ILE A 141 10.61 4.32 -10.42
N LYS A 142 11.47 4.93 -11.25
CA LYS A 142 11.05 5.57 -12.50
C LYS A 142 10.37 4.57 -13.45
N PHE A 143 10.97 3.38 -13.58
CA PHE A 143 10.44 2.31 -14.42
C PHE A 143 9.08 1.82 -13.92
N GLY A 144 8.93 1.59 -12.61
CA GLY A 144 7.65 1.23 -12.00
C GLY A 144 6.59 2.30 -12.17
N LEU A 145 6.94 3.58 -12.00
CA LEU A 145 6.01 4.70 -12.26
C LEU A 145 5.57 4.76 -13.74
N GLY A 146 6.48 4.48 -14.67
CA GLY A 146 6.15 4.36 -16.09
C GLY A 146 5.17 3.23 -16.37
N ILE A 147 5.37 2.05 -15.77
CA ILE A 147 4.44 0.92 -15.87
C ILE A 147 3.08 1.28 -15.28
N PHE A 148 3.03 1.95 -14.12
CA PHE A 148 1.76 2.43 -13.55
C PHE A 148 1.01 3.35 -14.51
N PHE A 149 1.70 4.34 -15.07
CA PHE A 149 1.10 5.30 -16.01
C PHE A 149 0.45 4.57 -17.19
N VAL A 150 1.19 3.66 -17.84
CA VAL A 150 0.67 2.87 -18.97
C VAL A 150 -0.47 1.96 -18.53
N SER A 151 -0.33 1.28 -17.39
CA SER A 151 -1.35 0.32 -16.93
C SER A 151 -2.66 1.01 -16.56
N PHE A 152 -2.61 2.16 -15.89
CA PHE A 152 -3.81 2.92 -15.51
C PHE A 152 -4.49 3.59 -16.71
N LEU A 153 -3.75 3.92 -17.77
CA LEU A 153 -4.36 4.37 -19.03
C LEU A 153 -5.09 3.23 -19.75
N ILE A 154 -4.48 2.04 -19.80
CA ILE A 154 -5.01 0.91 -20.55
C ILE A 154 -6.17 0.22 -19.81
N ILE A 155 -6.15 0.20 -18.47
CA ILE A 155 -7.12 -0.58 -17.70
C ILE A 155 -8.57 -0.16 -17.97
N GLY A 156 -8.84 1.13 -18.22
CA GLY A 156 -10.18 1.64 -18.53
C GLY A 156 -10.76 1.15 -19.86
N PHE A 157 -9.92 0.64 -20.76
CA PHE A 157 -10.33 0.03 -22.03
C PHE A 157 -10.47 -1.49 -21.94
N SER A 158 -10.32 -2.07 -20.75
CA SER A 158 -10.35 -3.53 -20.58
C SER A 158 -11.78 -4.04 -20.72
N ILE A 159 -12.04 -4.76 -21.81
CA ILE A 159 -13.35 -5.37 -22.10
C ILE A 159 -13.43 -6.86 -21.75
N ASN A 160 -12.31 -7.49 -21.37
CA ASN A 160 -12.27 -8.90 -20.98
C ASN A 160 -11.43 -9.14 -19.72
N VAL A 161 -11.72 -10.25 -19.06
CA VAL A 161 -11.12 -10.63 -17.77
C VAL A 161 -9.62 -10.96 -17.91
N ILE A 162 -9.18 -11.46 -19.06
CA ILE A 162 -7.77 -11.80 -19.31
C ILE A 162 -6.90 -10.54 -19.34
N MET A 163 -7.36 -9.49 -20.03
CA MET A 163 -6.71 -8.19 -20.08
C MET A 163 -6.64 -7.58 -18.68
N LEU A 164 -7.69 -7.75 -17.88
CA LEU A 164 -7.70 -7.31 -16.49
C LEU A 164 -6.64 -8.01 -15.64
N PHE A 165 -6.51 -9.33 -15.74
CA PHE A 165 -5.45 -10.08 -15.06
C PHE A 165 -4.05 -9.67 -15.50
N ALA A 166 -3.85 -9.45 -16.80
CA ALA A 166 -2.58 -8.96 -17.33
C ALA A 166 -2.24 -7.58 -16.75
N MET A 167 -3.20 -6.65 -16.70
CA MET A 167 -2.98 -5.32 -16.10
C MET A 167 -2.68 -5.41 -14.60
N ILE A 168 -3.37 -6.27 -13.86
CA ILE A 168 -3.11 -6.52 -12.44
C ILE A 168 -1.67 -7.00 -12.21
N LEU A 169 -1.14 -7.85 -13.10
CA LEU A 169 0.26 -8.30 -13.04
C LEU A 169 1.22 -7.12 -13.19
N PHE A 170 1.03 -6.28 -14.21
CA PHE A 170 1.87 -5.10 -14.45
C PHE A 170 1.79 -4.09 -13.30
N ILE A 171 0.58 -3.80 -12.81
CA ILE A 171 0.33 -2.93 -11.64
C ILE A 171 1.03 -3.50 -10.40
N SER A 172 0.98 -4.81 -10.18
CA SER A 172 1.63 -5.46 -9.05
C SER A 172 3.16 -5.40 -9.15
N PHE A 173 3.71 -5.55 -10.36
CA PHE A 173 5.14 -5.37 -10.61
C PHE A 173 5.56 -3.92 -10.38
N ALA A 174 4.84 -2.97 -10.94
CA ALA A 174 5.05 -1.54 -10.72
C ALA A 174 5.06 -1.21 -9.23
N ALA A 175 4.04 -1.66 -8.48
CA ALA A 175 3.94 -1.44 -7.03
C ALA A 175 5.14 -1.99 -6.25
N SER A 176 5.69 -3.13 -6.69
CA SER A 176 6.86 -3.75 -6.08
C SER A 176 8.12 -2.89 -6.25
N LEU A 177 8.28 -2.27 -7.43
CA LEU A 177 9.43 -1.44 -7.79
C LEU A 177 9.35 -0.01 -7.26
N THR A 178 8.15 0.48 -6.93
CA THR A 178 7.97 1.84 -6.40
C THR A 178 7.93 1.87 -4.87
N ARG A 179 6.98 1.20 -4.22
CA ARG A 179 6.70 1.43 -2.78
C ARG A 179 7.86 1.06 -1.88
N GLY A 180 8.50 -0.09 -2.11
CA GLY A 180 9.65 -0.53 -1.30
C GLY A 180 10.83 0.43 -1.42
N PRO A 181 11.35 0.66 -2.63
CA PRO A 181 12.45 1.60 -2.86
C PRO A 181 12.14 3.05 -2.46
N LEU A 182 10.92 3.56 -2.69
CA LEU A 182 10.53 4.90 -2.22
C LEU A 182 10.56 4.99 -0.70
N ASN A 183 10.01 4.02 0.01
CA ASN A 183 10.02 4.00 1.47
C ASN A 183 11.47 3.93 2.01
N SER A 184 12.32 3.12 1.37
CA SER A 184 13.77 3.07 1.63
C SER A 184 14.42 4.45 1.46
N LYS A 185 14.17 5.14 0.34
CA LYS A 185 14.68 6.49 0.07
C LYS A 185 14.18 7.55 1.05
N ILE A 186 12.92 7.47 1.46
CA ILE A 186 12.34 8.35 2.49
C ILE A 186 13.11 8.18 3.80
N SER A 187 13.25 6.95 4.28
CA SER A 187 13.96 6.67 5.53
C SER A 187 15.44 7.07 5.48
N GLN A 188 16.11 6.83 4.36
CA GLN A 188 17.52 7.21 4.15
C GLN A 188 17.74 8.72 3.93
N SER A 189 16.68 9.49 3.68
CA SER A 189 16.79 10.94 3.44
C SER A 189 17.02 11.76 4.72
N VAL A 190 16.93 11.13 5.90
CA VAL A 190 17.05 11.78 7.20
C VAL A 190 17.96 10.99 8.16
N SER A 191 18.37 11.62 9.26
CA SER A 191 19.17 10.96 10.29
C SER A 191 18.34 9.91 11.07
N PRO A 192 18.95 8.90 11.72
CA PRO A 192 18.23 7.90 12.52
C PRO A 192 17.32 8.48 13.60
N ARG A 193 17.66 9.65 14.16
CA ARG A 193 16.85 10.35 15.17
C ARG A 193 15.55 10.95 14.59
N GLU A 194 15.47 11.09 13.28
CA GLU A 194 14.34 11.70 12.56
C GLU A 194 13.52 10.67 11.77
N GLN A 195 13.92 9.39 11.74
CA GLN A 195 13.23 8.33 11.00
C GLN A 195 11.77 8.15 11.44
N GLY A 196 11.50 8.20 12.75
CA GLY A 196 10.13 8.12 13.25
C GLY A 196 9.23 9.25 12.72
N LYS A 197 9.79 10.45 12.56
CA LYS A 197 9.06 11.63 12.07
C LYS A 197 8.83 11.58 10.57
N ILE A 198 9.86 11.26 9.78
CA ILE A 198 9.69 11.13 8.32
C ILE A 198 8.70 10.01 7.96
N ASN A 199 8.75 8.90 8.69
CA ASN A 199 7.79 7.80 8.53
C ASN A 199 6.38 8.23 8.96
N GLY A 200 6.27 9.06 10.01
CA GLY A 200 5.02 9.70 10.39
C GLY A 200 4.41 10.56 9.27
N TYR A 201 5.22 11.33 8.54
CA TYR A 201 4.76 12.08 7.37
C TYR A 201 4.30 11.16 6.24
N SER A 202 5.06 10.12 5.90
CA SER A 202 4.63 9.18 4.85
C SER A 202 3.35 8.44 5.22
N SER A 203 3.19 8.05 6.49
CA SER A 203 1.95 7.45 7.00
C SER A 203 0.79 8.45 6.98
N GLY A 204 1.02 9.71 7.32
CA GLY A 204 0.02 10.78 7.21
C GLY A 204 -0.44 10.99 5.76
N LEU A 205 0.47 10.90 4.79
CA LEU A 205 0.14 10.95 3.36
C LEU A 205 -0.67 9.72 2.92
N ASP A 206 -0.34 8.52 3.42
CA ASP A 206 -1.15 7.32 3.17
C ASP A 206 -2.57 7.46 3.74
N SER A 207 -2.72 8.02 4.95
CA SER A 207 -4.05 8.29 5.53
C SER A 207 -4.81 9.34 4.73
N PHE A 208 -4.14 10.41 4.30
CA PHE A 208 -4.76 11.44 3.46
C PHE A 208 -5.24 10.86 2.12
N ALA A 209 -4.45 10.03 1.47
CA ALA A 209 -4.84 9.35 0.24
C ALA A 209 -5.99 8.36 0.43
N GLN A 210 -6.10 7.71 1.58
CA GLN A 210 -7.25 6.85 1.90
C GLN A 210 -8.55 7.63 2.08
N ILE A 211 -8.49 8.92 2.43
CA ILE A 211 -9.65 9.81 2.50
C ILE A 211 -9.99 10.36 1.10
N ILE A 212 -9.00 10.94 0.42
CA ILE A 212 -9.20 11.61 -0.86
C ILE A 212 -9.46 10.62 -2.00
N GLY A 213 -8.90 9.42 -1.94
CA GLY A 213 -9.02 8.39 -2.96
C GLY A 213 -10.49 8.03 -3.25
N PRO A 214 -11.24 7.54 -2.26
CA PRO A 214 -12.66 7.25 -2.43
C PRO A 214 -13.49 8.46 -2.85
N LEU A 215 -13.28 9.63 -2.22
CA LEU A 215 -14.03 10.85 -2.57
C LEU A 215 -13.85 11.23 -4.04
N THR A 216 -12.61 11.18 -4.54
CA THR A 216 -12.30 11.52 -5.93
C THR A 216 -12.82 10.45 -6.88
N ALA A 217 -12.60 9.17 -6.59
CA ALA A 217 -13.05 8.06 -7.42
C ALA A 217 -14.59 8.05 -7.58
N THR A 218 -15.32 8.17 -6.47
CA THR A 218 -16.79 8.20 -6.47
C THR A 218 -17.32 9.45 -7.16
N PHE A 219 -16.69 10.63 -6.95
CA PHE A 219 -17.06 11.86 -7.66
C PHE A 219 -16.90 11.72 -9.18
N MET A 220 -15.79 11.14 -9.64
CA MET A 220 -15.55 10.92 -11.08
C MET A 220 -16.54 9.91 -11.67
N LEU A 221 -16.86 8.84 -10.95
CA LEU A 221 -17.83 7.84 -11.38
C LEU A 221 -19.26 8.39 -11.41
N GLY A 222 -19.62 9.30 -10.52
CA GLY A 222 -20.96 9.91 -10.49
C GLY A 222 -21.32 10.77 -11.70
N PHE A 223 -20.39 11.03 -12.62
CA PHE A 223 -20.67 11.67 -13.91
C PHE A 223 -21.14 10.71 -15.01
N PHE A 224 -21.08 9.40 -14.76
CA PHE A 224 -21.47 8.33 -15.69
C PHE A 224 -22.64 7.52 -15.12
#